data_AF-A0A1Y0EDR3-F1
#
_entry.id   AF-A0A1Y0EDR3-F1
#
_cell.length_a   1.000
_cell.length_b   1.000
_cell.length_c   1.000
_cell.angle_alpha   90.00
_cell.angle_beta   90.00
_cell.angle_gamma   90.00
#
_symmetry.space_group_name_H-M   'P 1'
#
loop_
_entity.id
_entity.type
_entity.pdbx_description
1 polymer ?
#
loop_
_entity_poly.entity_id
_entity_poly.type
_entity_poly.pdbx_seq_one_letter_code
_entity_poly.pdbx_strand_id
1 'polypeptide(L)'
;MTMTNPPDDMLDDLFAQARQLAPVPDAALTARVLADAARPVPVAVARPPQSFWAQLGAMLGGWPALGGLATATIAGIWIGIASPSVVADYAAALLGEPVSLGLSPEEFLLAGEFADG
;
A
#
# COMPACT_ATOMS: atom_id res chain seq x y z
N MET A 1 1.37 -12.23 -38.02
CA MET A 1 2.60 -12.88 -37.53
C MET A 1 2.57 -12.72 -36.02
N THR A 2 1.99 -13.68 -35.32
CA THR A 2 1.91 -13.72 -33.85
C THR A 2 3.34 -13.96 -33.33
N MET A 3 3.85 -13.04 -32.51
CA MET A 3 5.07 -13.28 -31.76
C MET A 3 4.72 -14.30 -30.66
N THR A 4 4.97 -15.59 -30.88
CA THR A 4 4.99 -16.56 -29.79
C THR A 4 6.20 -16.25 -28.92
N ASN A 5 5.94 -16.04 -27.64
CA ASN A 5 7.00 -15.83 -26.66
C ASN A 5 7.64 -17.21 -26.43
N PRO A 6 8.97 -17.38 -26.55
CA PRO A 6 9.64 -18.67 -26.34
C PRO A 6 9.24 -19.49 -25.08
N PRO A 7 8.87 -18.89 -23.93
CA PRO A 7 8.31 -19.65 -22.80
C PRO A 7 6.94 -20.29 -23.08
N ASP A 8 6.10 -19.71 -23.93
CA ASP A 8 4.75 -20.22 -24.21
C ASP A 8 4.83 -21.50 -25.07
N ASP A 9 5.69 -21.52 -26.10
CA ASP A 9 5.90 -22.69 -26.95
C ASP A 9 6.45 -23.89 -26.15
N MET A 10 7.33 -23.64 -25.18
CA MET A 10 7.84 -24.68 -24.28
C MET A 10 6.76 -25.24 -23.35
N LEU A 11 5.86 -24.38 -22.84
CA LEU A 11 4.75 -24.82 -22.00
C LEU A 11 3.76 -25.67 -22.79
N ASP A 12 3.47 -25.29 -24.03
CA ASP A 12 2.60 -26.05 -24.92
C ASP A 12 3.15 -27.46 -25.19
N ASP A 13 4.45 -27.59 -25.41
CA ASP A 13 5.12 -28.89 -25.57
C ASP A 13 5.05 -29.74 -24.29
N LEU A 14 5.25 -29.14 -23.11
CA LEU A 14 5.12 -29.84 -21.82
C LEU A 14 3.67 -30.28 -21.55
N PHE A 15 2.67 -29.45 -21.89
CA PHE A 15 1.27 -29.83 -21.79
C PHE A 15 0.88 -30.92 -22.79
N ALA A 16 1.43 -30.90 -24.01
CA ALA A 16 1.23 -31.95 -24.99
C ALA A 16 1.75 -33.31 -24.50
N GLN A 17 2.92 -33.33 -23.87
CA GLN A 17 3.45 -34.54 -23.22
C GLN A 17 2.55 -34.99 -22.06
N ALA A 18 2.16 -34.08 -21.16
CA ALA A 18 1.31 -34.41 -20.01
C ALA A 18 -0.05 -35.02 -20.42
N ARG A 19 -0.65 -34.55 -21.53
CA ARG A 19 -1.91 -35.12 -22.06
C ARG A 19 -1.77 -36.56 -22.54
N GLN A 20 -0.59 -36.96 -23.04
CA GLN A 20 -0.35 -38.34 -23.46
C GLN A 20 -0.32 -39.31 -22.27
N LEU A 21 0.01 -38.82 -21.07
CA LEU A 21 0.04 -39.63 -19.85
C LEU A 21 -1.33 -39.82 -19.19
N ALA A 22 -2.39 -39.15 -19.68
CA ALA A 22 -3.70 -38.99 -19.02
C ALA A 22 -4.16 -40.26 -18.25
N PRO A 23 -3.87 -40.35 -16.94
CA PRO A 23 -4.25 -41.50 -16.15
C PRO A 23 -5.76 -41.46 -15.93
N VAL A 24 -6.44 -42.59 -16.12
CA VAL A 24 -7.87 -42.67 -15.82
C VAL A 24 -8.05 -42.48 -14.31
N PRO A 25 -8.78 -41.45 -13.85
CA PRO A 25 -9.02 -41.23 -12.43
C PRO A 25 -9.85 -42.38 -11.84
N ASP A 26 -9.63 -42.68 -10.57
CA ASP A 26 -10.36 -43.73 -9.87
C ASP A 26 -11.89 -43.48 -9.91
N ALA A 27 -12.67 -44.57 -10.06
CA ALA A 27 -14.11 -44.50 -10.18
C ALA A 27 -14.75 -43.89 -8.92
N ALA A 28 -14.18 -44.17 -7.73
CA ALA A 28 -14.66 -43.60 -6.48
C ALA A 28 -14.42 -42.08 -6.40
N LEU A 29 -13.29 -41.59 -6.92
CA LEU A 29 -13.02 -40.15 -7.03
C LEU A 29 -14.01 -39.47 -7.96
N THR A 30 -14.24 -40.07 -9.14
CA THR A 30 -15.17 -39.54 -10.14
C THR A 30 -16.60 -39.45 -9.59
N ALA A 31 -17.05 -40.48 -8.87
CA ALA A 31 -18.36 -40.48 -8.22
C ALA A 31 -18.49 -39.36 -7.17
N ARG A 32 -17.43 -39.08 -6.40
CA ARG A 32 -17.42 -37.97 -5.42
C ARG A 32 -17.45 -36.61 -6.09
N VAL A 33 -16.71 -36.41 -7.17
CA VAL A 33 -16.72 -35.16 -7.95
C VAL A 33 -18.11 -34.89 -8.53
N LEU A 34 -18.75 -35.91 -9.12
CA LEU A 34 -20.10 -35.78 -9.65
C LEU A 34 -21.13 -35.50 -8.55
N ALA A 35 -20.99 -36.14 -7.38
CA ALA A 35 -21.86 -35.88 -6.23
C ALA A 35 -21.68 -34.45 -5.67
N ASP A 36 -20.47 -33.90 -5.70
CA ASP A 36 -20.19 -32.53 -5.29
C ASP A 36 -20.70 -31.51 -6.32
N ALA A 37 -20.51 -31.78 -7.62
CA ALA A 37 -21.03 -30.95 -8.71
C ALA A 37 -22.56 -30.91 -8.76
N ALA A 38 -23.22 -31.98 -8.34
CA ALA A 38 -24.68 -32.04 -8.20
C ALA A 38 -25.20 -31.22 -7.01
N ARG A 39 -24.33 -30.74 -6.12
CA ARG A 39 -24.78 -29.90 -5.00
C ARG A 39 -25.25 -28.56 -5.56
N PRO A 40 -26.41 -28.07 -5.09
CA PRO A 40 -26.87 -26.74 -5.47
C PRO A 40 -25.83 -25.70 -5.04
N VAL A 41 -25.27 -25.00 -6.02
CA VAL A 41 -24.39 -23.87 -5.77
C VAL A 41 -25.22 -22.79 -5.07
N PRO A 42 -24.76 -22.26 -3.92
CA PRO A 42 -25.47 -21.16 -3.29
C PRO A 42 -25.53 -20.00 -4.28
N VAL A 43 -26.76 -19.59 -4.62
CA VAL A 43 -26.98 -18.37 -5.41
C VAL A 43 -26.33 -17.23 -4.65
N ALA A 44 -25.40 -16.53 -5.31
CA ALA A 44 -24.76 -15.36 -4.74
C ALA A 44 -25.86 -14.35 -4.38
N VAL A 45 -26.16 -14.25 -3.09
CA VAL A 45 -27.07 -13.22 -2.58
C VAL A 45 -26.41 -11.88 -2.89
N ALA A 46 -27.13 -10.99 -3.58
CA ALA A 46 -26.66 -9.65 -3.86
C ALA A 46 -26.20 -9.01 -2.55
N ARG A 47 -24.88 -8.77 -2.44
CA ARG A 47 -24.31 -8.15 -1.24
C ARG A 47 -24.85 -6.72 -1.16
N PRO A 48 -25.38 -6.28 0.00
CA PRO A 48 -25.84 -4.90 0.14
C PRO A 48 -24.73 -3.93 -0.23
N PRO A 49 -25.06 -2.74 -0.77
CA PRO A 49 -24.06 -1.75 -1.13
C PRO A 49 -23.18 -1.46 0.09
N GLN A 50 -21.88 -1.69 -0.08
CA GLN A 50 -20.91 -1.47 1.00
C GLN A 50 -20.77 0.03 1.22
N SER A 51 -20.68 0.45 2.48
CA SER A 51 -20.35 1.85 2.82
C SER A 51 -18.99 2.22 2.20
N PHE A 52 -18.85 3.45 1.73
CA PHE A 52 -17.60 3.98 1.19
C PHE A 52 -16.41 3.73 2.13
N TRP A 53 -16.61 3.88 3.45
CA TRP A 53 -15.59 3.61 4.46
C TRP A 53 -15.22 2.13 4.57
N ALA A 54 -16.18 1.22 4.38
CA ALA A 54 -15.93 -0.22 4.37
C ALA A 54 -15.15 -0.63 3.10
N GLN A 55 -15.44 0.01 1.97
CA GLN A 55 -14.71 -0.19 0.72
C GLN A 55 -13.27 0.35 0.81
N LEU A 56 -13.09 1.54 1.39
CA LEU A 56 -11.77 2.13 1.63
C LEU A 56 -10.96 1.26 2.61
N GLY A 57 -11.58 0.77 3.67
CA GLY A 57 -10.96 -0.20 4.58
C GLY A 57 -10.57 -1.50 3.87
N ALA A 58 -11.43 -2.04 3.00
CA ALA A 58 -11.13 -3.25 2.24
C ALA A 58 -9.98 -3.05 1.23
N MET A 59 -9.88 -1.88 0.60
CA MET A 59 -8.77 -1.54 -0.32
C MET A 59 -7.45 -1.32 0.42
N LEU A 60 -7.50 -0.73 1.62
CA LEU A 60 -6.30 -0.44 2.41
C LEU A 60 -5.77 -1.64 3.19
N GLY A 61 -6.57 -2.70 3.38
CA GLY A 61 -6.18 -3.92 4.13
C GLY A 61 -6.78 -4.02 5.54
N GLY A 62 -7.79 -3.20 5.85
CA GLY A 62 -8.57 -3.26 7.08
C GLY A 62 -7.91 -2.58 8.28
N TRP A 63 -8.22 -3.08 9.48
CA TRP A 63 -7.70 -2.56 10.75
C TRP A 63 -6.17 -2.50 10.88
N PRO A 64 -5.36 -3.46 10.36
CA PRO A 64 -3.91 -3.34 10.45
C PRO A 64 -3.37 -2.13 9.66
N ALA A 65 -3.99 -1.78 8.53
CA ALA A 65 -3.58 -0.61 7.75
C ALA A 65 -3.88 0.71 8.47
N LEU A 66 -5.05 0.80 9.13
CA LEU A 66 -5.40 1.94 9.98
C LEU A 66 -4.47 2.06 11.19
N GLY A 67 -4.10 0.93 11.80
CA GLY A 67 -3.10 0.89 12.87
C GLY A 67 -1.75 1.43 12.41
N GLY A 68 -1.27 0.97 11.25
CA GLY A 68 -0.03 1.46 10.64
C GLY A 68 -0.06 2.95 10.32
N LEU A 69 -1.17 3.44 9.75
CA LEU A 69 -1.37 4.86 9.47
C LEU A 69 -1.31 5.72 10.74
N ALA A 70 -1.99 5.28 11.81
CA ALA A 70 -1.97 5.97 13.10
C ALA A 70 -0.58 5.96 13.75
N THR A 71 0.14 4.84 13.67
CA THR A 71 1.53 4.78 14.16
C THR A 71 2.45 5.68 13.33
N ALA A 72 2.28 5.72 12.01
CA ALA A 72 3.07 6.58 11.13
C ALA A 72 2.84 8.07 11.41
N THR A 73 1.60 8.50 11.68
CA THR A 73 1.33 9.90 12.04
C THR A 73 1.93 10.26 13.40
N ILE A 74 1.82 9.39 14.40
CA ILE A 74 2.45 9.60 15.72
C ILE A 74 3.98 9.66 15.57
N ALA A 75 4.57 8.74 14.81
CA ALA A 75 6.01 8.74 14.54
C ALA A 75 6.44 10.01 13.80
N GLY A 76 5.68 10.47 12.82
CA GLY A 76 5.93 11.72 12.11
C GLY A 76 5.90 12.94 13.04
N ILE A 77 4.91 13.01 13.94
CA ILE A 77 4.84 14.08 14.95
C ILE A 77 6.06 14.03 15.88
N TRP A 78 6.44 12.85 16.36
CA TRP A 78 7.60 12.66 17.23
C TRP A 78 8.90 13.14 16.56
N ILE A 79 9.13 12.72 15.31
CA ILE A 79 10.31 13.10 14.52
C ILE A 79 10.31 14.61 14.23
N GLY A 80 9.14 15.22 14.00
CA GLY A 80 9.03 16.65 13.75
C GLY A 80 9.39 17.51 14.96
N ILE A 81 9.01 17.08 16.18
CA ILE A 81 9.32 17.81 17.42
C ILE A 81 10.77 17.59 17.85
N ALA A 82 11.27 16.37 17.72
CA ALA A 82 12.65 16.01 18.08
C ALA A 82 13.46 15.73 16.81
N SER A 83 13.59 16.74 15.94
CA SER A 83 14.30 16.57 14.67
C SER A 83 15.76 16.16 14.93
N PRO A 84 16.20 14.99 14.44
CA PRO A 84 17.60 14.57 14.57
C PRO A 84 18.50 15.52 13.80
N SER A 85 19.72 15.76 14.30
CA SER A 85 20.70 16.65 13.65
C SER A 85 20.94 16.29 12.17
N VAL A 86 20.94 15.00 11.85
CA VAL A 86 21.06 14.49 10.48
C VAL A 86 19.98 15.05 9.54
N VAL A 87 18.74 15.20 10.00
CA VAL A 87 17.64 15.75 9.19
C VAL A 87 17.83 17.25 8.97
N ALA A 88 18.32 17.97 9.98
CA ALA A 88 18.66 19.38 9.87
C ALA A 88 19.81 19.59 8.86
N ASP A 89 20.84 18.74 8.88
CA ASP A 89 21.97 18.81 7.95
C ASP A 89 21.52 18.57 6.49
N TYR A 90 20.64 17.58 6.26
CA TYR A 90 20.07 17.35 4.92
C TYR A 90 19.16 18.50 4.47
N ALA A 91 18.35 19.04 5.38
CA ALA A 91 17.49 20.19 5.09
C ALA A 91 18.33 21.42 4.72
N ALA A 92 19.40 21.72 5.46
CA ALA A 92 20.33 22.80 5.16
C ALA A 92 21.03 22.60 3.80
N ALA A 93 21.41 21.36 3.46
CA ALA A 93 22.04 21.04 2.18
C ALA A 93 21.09 21.20 0.98
N LEU A 94 19.79 20.92 1.15
CA LEU A 94 18.78 20.97 0.08
C LEU A 94 18.08 22.32 -0.04
N LEU A 95 17.80 22.97 1.09
CA LEU A 95 16.95 24.17 1.18
C LEU A 95 17.76 25.43 1.52
N GLY A 96 19.04 25.29 1.87
CA GLY A 96 19.91 26.36 2.33
C GLY A 96 19.96 26.47 3.85
N GLU A 97 21.04 27.08 4.36
CA GLU A 97 21.22 27.31 5.80
C GLU A 97 20.09 28.19 6.35
N PRO A 98 19.43 27.77 7.45
CA PRO A 98 18.37 28.56 8.05
C PRO A 98 18.94 29.85 8.66
N VAL A 99 18.72 30.98 7.98
CA VAL A 99 19.01 32.30 8.54
C VAL A 99 17.97 32.60 9.62
N SER A 100 18.37 32.43 10.88
CA SER A 100 17.53 32.82 12.03
C SER A 100 17.51 34.35 12.14
N LEU A 101 16.37 34.97 11.89
CA LEU A 101 16.14 36.37 12.21
C LEU A 101 15.61 36.46 13.64
N GLY A 102 16.39 37.06 14.53
CA GLY A 102 15.93 37.39 15.88
C GLY A 102 14.83 38.45 15.79
N LEU A 103 13.59 38.05 16.06
CA LEU A 103 12.48 38.98 16.23
C LEU A 103 12.28 39.21 17.73
N SER A 104 13.30 39.74 18.39
CA SER A 104 13.21 40.09 19.80
C SER A 104 12.42 41.41 19.94
N PRO A 105 11.36 41.47 20.77
CA PRO A 105 10.57 42.69 20.94
C PRO A 105 11.39 43.86 21.48
N GLU A 106 12.46 43.55 22.22
CA GLU A 106 13.39 44.50 22.81
C GLU A 106 14.28 45.19 21.76
N GLU A 107 14.73 44.51 20.69
CA GLU A 107 15.39 45.17 19.55
C GLU A 107 14.43 46.07 18.76
N PHE A 108 13.16 45.69 18.63
CA PHE A 108 12.17 46.48 17.90
C PHE A 108 11.78 47.77 18.64
N LEU A 109 11.69 47.72 19.98
CA LEU A 109 11.44 48.90 20.81
C LEU A 109 12.65 49.84 20.84
N LEU A 110 13.88 49.30 20.90
CA LEU A 110 15.09 50.11 20.82
C LEU A 110 15.19 50.81 19.45
N ALA A 111 14.93 50.09 18.36
CA ALA A 111 14.98 50.65 17.01
C ALA A 111 13.86 51.68 16.73
N GLY A 112 12.68 51.52 17.34
CA GLY A 112 11.59 52.50 17.27
C GLY A 112 11.88 53.79 18.02
N GLU A 113 12.59 53.73 19.15
CA GLU A 113 12.93 54.92 19.95
C GLU A 113 13.98 55.82 19.28
N PHE A 114 14.83 55.28 18.40
CA PHE A 114 15.78 56.08 17.62
C PHE A 114 15.20 56.67 16.32
N ALA A 115 13.95 56.37 15.98
CA ALA A 115 13.32 56.85 14.74
C ALA A 115 12.61 58.22 14.86
N ASP A 116 12.45 58.74 16.09
CA ASP A 116 11.78 60.03 16.40
C ASP A 116 12.77 61.18 16.76
N GLY A 117 13.99 61.13 16.22
CA GLY A 117 15.00 62.21 16.35
C GLY A 117 15.18 63.05 15.09
#